data_AF-A0A432Y986-F1
#
_entry.id   AF-A0A432Y986-F1
#
_cell.length_a   1.000
_cell.length_b   1.000
_cell.length_c   1.000
_cell.angle_alpha   90.00
_cell.angle_beta   90.00
_cell.angle_gamma   90.00
#
_symmetry.space_group_name_H-M   'P 1'
#
loop_
_entity.id
_entity.type
_entity.pdbx_description
1 polymer ?
#
loop_
_entity_poly.entity_id
_entity_poly.type
_entity_poly.pdbx_seq_one_letter_code
_entity_poly.pdbx_strand_id
1 'polypeptide(L)'
;MQIFKRMALILAAAGVTFGLIVISIVVYQYTVMEPETPHAGDCQLKQLEQTQDRAAEVHRYECTRGSETTWQGTEVWLYEPLTEDWQRMLTVKGEPCVRLRLNERRLTVLHSGNKLDFNLAEPVFIYKEKEGTSRSLAVEIDNQATTCKG
;
A
#
# COMPACT_ATOMS: atom_id res chain seq x y z
N MET A 1 52.19 16.62 -14.42
CA MET A 1 51.56 17.15 -13.20
C MET A 1 50.10 17.63 -13.37
N GLN A 2 49.67 18.10 -14.55
CA GLN A 2 48.28 18.55 -14.77
C GLN A 2 47.25 17.41 -14.94
N ILE A 3 47.64 16.27 -15.54
CA ILE A 3 46.74 15.12 -15.79
C ILE A 3 46.31 14.45 -14.48
N PHE A 4 47.22 14.25 -13.54
CA PHE A 4 46.91 13.70 -12.20
C PHE A 4 45.92 14.57 -11.42
N LYS A 5 46.05 15.90 -11.50
CA LYS A 5 45.10 16.83 -10.85
C LYS A 5 43.70 16.75 -11.46
N ARG A 6 43.60 16.62 -12.79
CA ARG A 6 42.32 16.44 -13.48
C ARG A 6 41.67 15.09 -13.15
N MET A 7 42.46 14.02 -13.11
CA MET A 7 41.95 12.69 -12.77
C MET A 7 41.48 12.59 -11.32
N ALA A 8 42.21 13.22 -10.39
CA ALA A 8 41.79 13.33 -8.99
C ALA A 8 40.50 14.14 -8.81
N LEU A 9 40.33 15.23 -9.58
CA LEU A 9 39.10 16.03 -9.58
C LEU A 9 37.89 15.25 -10.11
N ILE A 10 38.07 14.47 -11.17
CA ILE A 10 37.00 13.64 -11.74
C ILE A 10 36.59 12.54 -10.76
N LEU A 11 37.57 11.87 -10.13
CA LEU A 11 37.29 10.84 -9.12
C LEU A 11 36.61 11.43 -7.87
N ALA A 12 37.02 12.61 -7.43
CA ALA A 12 36.39 13.30 -6.30
C ALA A 12 34.93 13.67 -6.63
N ALA A 13 34.68 14.22 -7.83
CA ALA A 13 33.33 14.55 -8.26
C ALA A 13 32.43 13.30 -8.34
N ALA A 14 32.92 12.22 -8.96
CA ALA A 14 32.19 10.96 -9.06
C ALA A 14 31.88 10.36 -7.69
N GLY A 15 32.83 10.42 -6.74
CA GLY A 15 32.63 9.97 -5.37
C GLY A 15 31.54 10.74 -4.63
N VAL A 16 31.50 12.06 -4.79
CA VAL A 16 30.45 12.91 -4.19
C VAL A 16 29.07 12.57 -4.80
N THR A 17 28.98 12.45 -6.12
CA THR A 17 27.71 12.09 -6.78
C THR A 17 27.22 10.71 -6.35
N PHE A 18 28.12 9.72 -6.29
CA PHE A 18 27.77 8.38 -5.80
C PHE A 18 27.31 8.39 -4.35
N GLY A 19 28.02 9.12 -3.48
CA GLY A 19 27.63 9.29 -2.08
C GLY A 19 26.23 9.90 -1.94
N LEU A 20 25.91 10.94 -2.70
CA LEU A 20 24.59 11.56 -2.70
C LEU A 20 23.49 10.59 -3.16
N ILE A 21 23.73 9.80 -4.20
CA ILE A 21 22.77 8.79 -4.68
C ILE A 21 22.51 7.74 -3.59
N VAL A 22 23.57 7.21 -2.97
CA VAL A 22 23.44 6.20 -1.90
C VAL A 22 22.70 6.77 -0.70
N ILE A 23 23.05 7.97 -0.24
CA ILE A 23 22.36 8.64 0.87
C ILE A 23 20.88 8.87 0.51
N SER A 24 20.58 9.31 -0.71
CA SER A 24 19.20 9.51 -1.17
C SER A 24 18.41 8.21 -1.17
N ILE A 25 19.01 7.09 -1.61
CA ILE A 25 18.37 5.76 -1.59
C ILE A 25 18.12 5.32 -0.15
N VAL A 26 19.11 5.46 0.74
CA VAL A 26 18.99 5.07 2.15
C VAL A 26 17.93 5.92 2.87
N VAL A 27 17.91 7.23 2.64
CA VAL A 27 16.88 8.12 3.20
C VAL A 27 15.52 7.74 2.64
N TYR A 28 15.38 7.52 1.33
CA TYR A 28 14.11 7.13 0.72
C TYR A 28 13.61 5.79 1.26
N GLN A 29 14.49 4.81 1.40
CA GLN A 29 14.17 3.54 2.04
C GLN A 29 13.74 3.79 3.49
N TYR A 30 14.48 4.58 4.28
CA TYR A 30 14.15 4.81 5.68
C TYR A 30 12.87 5.62 5.90
N THR A 31 12.53 6.56 5.02
CA THR A 31 11.37 7.47 5.20
C THR A 31 10.12 7.03 4.44
N VAL A 32 10.28 6.16 3.44
CA VAL A 32 9.19 5.65 2.58
C VAL A 32 9.12 4.11 2.68
N MET A 33 9.69 3.52 3.74
CA MET A 33 9.48 2.10 4.06
C MET A 33 7.98 1.82 4.03
N GLU A 34 7.67 0.63 3.54
CA GLU A 34 6.32 0.10 3.39
C GLU A 34 5.44 0.59 4.54
N PRO A 35 4.25 1.10 4.20
CA PRO A 35 3.34 1.64 5.19
C PRO A 35 3.28 0.71 6.39
N GLU A 36 3.50 1.25 7.58
CA GLU A 36 3.36 0.45 8.78
C GLU A 36 1.99 -0.23 8.73
N THR A 37 2.01 -1.56 8.87
CA THR A 37 0.82 -2.40 9.02
C THR A 37 -0.14 -1.74 9.99
N PRO A 38 -1.46 -1.83 9.79
CA PRO A 38 -2.41 -1.03 10.54
C PRO A 38 -2.22 -1.26 12.05
N HIS A 39 -1.66 -0.28 12.76
CA HIS A 39 -1.49 -0.36 14.21
C HIS A 39 -2.88 -0.37 14.84
N ALA A 40 -3.18 -1.42 15.62
CA ALA A 40 -4.50 -1.65 16.20
C ALA A 40 -5.01 -0.51 17.11
N GLY A 41 -4.13 0.40 17.55
CA GLY A 41 -4.49 1.59 18.34
C GLY A 41 -5.14 2.72 17.53
N ASP A 42 -4.79 2.83 16.24
CA ASP A 42 -5.16 3.97 15.39
C ASP A 42 -6.16 3.59 14.28
N CYS A 43 -6.42 2.30 14.11
CA CYS A 43 -7.23 1.74 13.03
C CYS A 43 -8.29 0.77 13.54
N GLN A 44 -9.55 1.01 13.20
CA GLN A 44 -10.67 0.12 13.50
C GLN A 44 -11.02 -0.74 12.27
N LEU A 45 -11.02 -2.07 12.43
CA LEU A 45 -11.49 -2.98 11.39
C LEU A 45 -12.99 -2.78 11.17
N LYS A 46 -13.41 -2.60 9.92
CA LYS A 46 -14.81 -2.39 9.55
C LYS A 46 -15.38 -3.45 8.63
N GLN A 47 -14.54 -4.12 7.84
CA GLN A 47 -14.96 -5.22 6.98
C GLN A 47 -13.79 -6.18 6.75
N LEU A 48 -14.09 -7.47 6.67
CA LEU A 48 -13.17 -8.53 6.31
C LEU A 48 -13.82 -9.36 5.20
N GLU A 49 -13.13 -9.52 4.09
CA GLU A 49 -13.49 -10.44 3.02
C GLU A 49 -12.40 -11.52 2.91
N GLN A 50 -12.77 -12.75 2.58
CA GLN A 50 -11.82 -13.85 2.48
C GLN A 50 -12.07 -14.65 1.21
N THR A 51 -11.00 -15.09 0.56
CA THR A 51 -11.11 -16.00 -0.58
C THR A 51 -11.69 -17.34 -0.14
N GLN A 52 -12.36 -18.07 -1.04
CA GLN A 52 -13.05 -19.32 -0.69
C GLN A 52 -12.10 -20.40 -0.13
N ASP A 53 -10.86 -20.42 -0.61
CA ASP A 53 -9.79 -21.32 -0.20
C ASP A 53 -9.12 -20.90 1.13
N ARG A 54 -9.45 -19.70 1.64
CA ARG A 54 -8.83 -19.04 2.80
C ARG A 54 -7.33 -18.77 2.64
N ALA A 55 -6.88 -18.60 1.40
CA ALA A 55 -5.49 -18.27 1.09
C ALA A 55 -5.19 -16.77 1.15
N ALA A 56 -6.21 -15.91 1.11
CA ALA A 56 -6.06 -14.48 1.24
C ALA A 56 -7.23 -13.84 1.98
N GLU A 57 -6.93 -12.82 2.78
CA GLU A 57 -7.89 -12.03 3.52
C GLU A 57 -7.74 -10.55 3.13
N VAL A 58 -8.84 -9.86 2.89
CA VAL A 58 -8.87 -8.43 2.56
C VAL A 58 -9.58 -7.68 3.67
N HIS A 59 -8.84 -6.79 4.32
CA HIS A 59 -9.26 -6.07 5.50
C HIS A 59 -9.49 -4.60 5.17
N ARG A 60 -10.68 -4.06 5.48
CA ARG A 60 -10.96 -2.62 5.46
C ARG A 60 -10.86 -2.06 6.87
N TYR A 61 -10.02 -1.06 7.05
CA TYR A 61 -9.88 -0.28 8.27
C TYR A 61 -10.32 1.16 8.06
N GLU A 62 -10.92 1.75 9.09
CA GLU A 62 -10.99 3.20 9.26
C GLU A 62 -9.91 3.61 10.25
N CYS A 63 -9.02 4.50 9.81
CA CYS A 63 -7.81 4.87 10.53
C CYS A 63 -7.80 6.37 10.84
N THR A 64 -7.26 6.72 12.01
CA THR A 64 -6.95 8.09 12.41
C THR A 64 -5.48 8.14 12.83
N ARG A 65 -4.63 8.89 12.11
CA ARG A 65 -3.17 8.91 12.34
C ARG A 65 -2.63 10.33 12.55
N GLY A 66 -1.49 10.41 13.23
CA GLY A 66 -0.73 11.65 13.48
C GLY A 66 -0.75 12.07 14.95
N SER A 67 0.31 12.73 15.42
CA SER A 67 0.48 13.16 16.82
C SER A 67 -0.60 14.11 17.35
N GLU A 68 -1.42 14.68 16.44
CA GLU A 68 -2.59 15.51 16.73
C GLU A 68 -3.84 15.08 15.91
N THR A 69 -3.97 13.80 15.53
CA THR A 69 -5.18 13.22 14.87
C THR A 69 -5.69 13.95 13.61
N THR A 70 -4.80 14.54 12.81
CA THR A 70 -5.21 15.36 11.65
C THR A 70 -5.53 14.56 10.39
N TRP A 71 -5.06 13.31 10.30
CA TRP A 71 -5.37 12.45 9.17
C TRP A 71 -6.39 11.40 9.55
N GLN A 72 -7.49 11.37 8.81
CA GLN A 72 -8.50 10.34 8.86
C GLN A 72 -8.69 9.76 7.46
N GLY A 73 -8.84 8.44 7.38
CA GLY A 73 -8.95 7.77 6.11
C GLY A 73 -9.41 6.33 6.21
N THR A 74 -9.72 5.74 5.07
CA THR A 74 -9.93 4.30 4.92
C THR A 74 -8.66 3.66 4.37
N GLU A 75 -8.26 2.54 4.93
CA GLU A 75 -7.19 1.70 4.39
C GLU A 75 -7.71 0.30 4.08
N VAL A 76 -7.24 -0.26 2.97
CA VAL A 76 -7.51 -1.65 2.60
C VAL A 76 -6.20 -2.40 2.51
N TRP A 77 -6.16 -3.56 3.15
CA TRP A 77 -4.97 -4.39 3.27
C TRP A 77 -5.28 -5.82 2.84
N LEU A 78 -4.33 -6.44 2.16
CA LEU A 78 -4.30 -7.87 1.88
C LEU A 78 -3.44 -8.54 2.94
N TYR A 79 -3.96 -9.59 3.55
CA TYR A 79 -3.23 -10.47 4.44
C TYR A 79 -3.12 -11.85 3.81
N GLU A 80 -1.92 -12.42 3.83
CA GLU A 80 -1.60 -13.75 3.35
C GLU A 80 -1.36 -14.70 4.54
N PRO A 81 -2.32 -15.58 4.90
CA PRO A 81 -2.17 -16.45 6.07
C PRO A 81 -1.00 -17.45 5.97
N LEU A 82 -0.55 -17.79 4.76
CA LEU A 82 0.55 -18.75 4.59
C LEU A 82 1.91 -18.16 4.95
N THR A 83 2.17 -16.91 4.55
CA THR A 83 3.44 -16.22 4.80
C THR A 83 3.36 -15.24 5.96
N GLU A 84 2.15 -14.99 6.46
CA GLU A 84 1.82 -13.96 7.45
C GLU A 84 2.14 -12.54 6.97
N ASP A 85 2.21 -12.34 5.65
CA ASP A 85 2.55 -11.07 5.04
C ASP A 85 1.34 -10.16 4.89
N TRP A 86 1.59 -8.85 5.05
CA TRP A 86 0.62 -7.79 4.87
C TRP A 86 1.02 -6.90 3.69
N GLN A 87 0.08 -6.65 2.78
CA GLN A 87 0.27 -5.76 1.64
C GLN A 87 -0.79 -4.66 1.65
N ARG A 88 -0.38 -3.39 1.65
CA ARG A 88 -1.33 -2.28 1.55
C ARG A 88 -1.90 -2.21 0.14
N MET A 89 -3.22 -2.33 0.01
CA MET A 89 -3.90 -2.30 -1.28
C MET A 89 -4.31 -0.89 -1.68
N LEU A 90 -5.02 -0.21 -0.78
CA LEU A 90 -5.66 1.07 -1.06
C LEU A 90 -5.59 1.97 0.17
N THR A 91 -5.41 3.26 -0.06
CA THR A 91 -5.61 4.31 0.94
C THR A 91 -6.58 5.34 0.39
N VAL A 92 -7.54 5.75 1.19
CA VAL A 92 -8.52 6.78 0.81
C VAL A 92 -8.57 7.83 1.89
N LYS A 93 -8.40 9.10 1.53
CA LYS A 93 -8.44 10.21 2.48
C LYS A 93 -9.89 10.61 2.80
N GLY A 94 -10.14 10.97 4.07
CA GLY A 94 -11.44 11.42 4.57
C GLY A 94 -12.34 10.26 4.99
N GLU A 95 -13.65 10.50 5.02
CA GLU A 95 -14.68 9.50 5.34
C GLU A 95 -15.52 9.09 4.11
N PRO A 96 -14.91 8.68 2.98
CA PRO A 96 -15.72 8.16 1.89
C PRO A 96 -16.28 6.80 2.31
N CYS A 97 -17.57 6.59 2.06
CA CYS A 97 -18.10 5.25 2.22
C CYS A 97 -17.46 4.33 1.18
N VAL A 98 -16.78 3.30 1.69
CA VAL A 98 -16.08 2.26 0.93
C VAL A 98 -16.60 0.91 1.37
N ARG A 99 -17.00 0.05 0.44
CA ARG A 99 -17.34 -1.36 0.67
C ARG A 99 -16.50 -2.26 -0.19
N LEU A 100 -16.11 -3.40 0.36
CA LEU A 100 -15.37 -4.42 -0.38
C LEU A 100 -16.34 -5.47 -0.89
N ARG A 101 -16.04 -6.02 -2.06
CA ARG A 101 -16.65 -7.26 -2.55
C ARG A 101 -15.55 -8.10 -3.15
N LEU A 102 -15.32 -9.26 -2.57
CA LEU A 102 -14.31 -10.19 -3.04
C LEU A 102 -14.98 -11.34 -3.79
N ASN A 103 -14.58 -11.51 -5.05
CA ASN A 103 -14.84 -12.71 -5.83
C ASN A 103 -13.55 -13.51 -5.97
N GLU A 104 -13.61 -14.71 -6.58
CA GLU A 104 -12.48 -15.66 -6.65
C GLU A 104 -11.12 -15.06 -7.01
N ARG A 105 -11.07 -14.06 -7.93
CA ARG A 105 -9.82 -13.42 -8.37
C ARG A 105 -9.92 -11.91 -8.53
N ARG A 106 -10.97 -11.31 -7.98
CA ARG A 106 -11.23 -9.88 -8.15
C ARG A 106 -11.77 -9.27 -6.87
N LEU A 107 -11.08 -8.24 -6.40
CA LEU A 107 -11.56 -7.33 -5.39
C LEU A 107 -12.21 -6.13 -6.07
N THR A 108 -13.51 -5.94 -5.82
CA THR A 108 -14.21 -4.72 -6.20
C THR A 108 -14.33 -3.81 -4.98
N VAL A 109 -13.75 -2.62 -5.07
CA VAL A 109 -13.87 -1.54 -4.10
C VAL A 109 -14.99 -0.63 -4.54
N LEU A 110 -16.14 -0.77 -3.89
CA LEU A 110 -17.34 0.02 -4.14
C LEU A 110 -17.27 1.30 -3.30
N HIS A 111 -17.47 2.46 -3.92
CA HIS A 111 -17.42 3.73 -3.19
C HIS A 111 -18.48 4.75 -3.61
N SER A 112 -18.78 5.70 -2.73
CA SER A 112 -19.61 6.89 -3.04
C SER A 112 -18.85 8.22 -2.98
N GLY A 113 -17.51 8.19 -2.87
CA GLY A 113 -16.64 9.37 -2.81
C GLY A 113 -16.02 9.80 -4.14
N ASN A 114 -15.20 10.85 -4.12
CA ASN A 114 -14.42 11.28 -5.26
C ASN A 114 -13.27 10.29 -5.53
N LYS A 115 -13.16 9.79 -6.77
CA LYS A 115 -12.14 8.82 -7.17
C LYS A 115 -10.71 9.37 -7.03
N LEU A 116 -10.51 10.68 -7.08
CA LEU A 116 -9.20 11.31 -6.92
C LEU A 116 -8.61 11.14 -5.51
N ASP A 117 -9.45 10.84 -4.52
CA ASP A 117 -9.00 10.61 -3.15
C ASP A 117 -8.53 9.17 -2.90
N PHE A 118 -8.67 8.30 -3.91
CA PHE A 118 -8.29 6.88 -3.86
C PHE A 118 -6.87 6.70 -4.37
N ASN A 119 -5.98 6.28 -3.47
CA ASN A 119 -4.61 5.93 -3.78
C ASN A 119 -4.46 4.40 -3.77
N LEU A 120 -4.54 3.80 -4.94
CA LEU A 120 -4.32 2.36 -5.15
C LEU A 120 -2.83 2.08 -5.28
N ALA A 121 -2.29 1.20 -4.45
CA ALA A 121 -0.86 0.88 -4.48
C ALA A 121 -0.49 0.10 -5.75
N GLU A 122 -1.25 -0.93 -6.09
CA GLU A 122 -1.07 -1.74 -7.29
C GLU A 122 -2.44 -2.15 -7.89
N PRO A 123 -2.55 -2.30 -9.21
CA PRO A 123 -3.79 -2.79 -9.84
C PRO A 123 -4.00 -4.30 -9.64
N VAL A 124 -2.95 -5.04 -9.32
CA VAL A 124 -2.96 -6.50 -9.14
C VAL A 124 -2.02 -6.85 -7.99
N PHE A 125 -2.50 -7.64 -7.04
CA PHE A 125 -1.72 -8.19 -5.94
C PHE A 125 -1.48 -9.68 -6.15
N ILE A 126 -0.37 -10.19 -5.63
CA ILE A 126 -0.05 -11.62 -5.67
C ILE A 126 -0.16 -12.17 -4.26
N TYR A 127 -0.77 -13.35 -4.12
CA TYR A 127 -0.79 -14.11 -2.88
C TYR A 127 -0.49 -15.59 -3.13
N LYS A 128 -0.18 -16.35 -2.07
CA LYS A 128 0.07 -17.80 -2.16
C LYS A 128 -1.08 -18.63 -1.61
N GLU A 129 -1.52 -19.62 -2.39
CA GLU A 129 -2.41 -20.69 -1.94
C GLU A 129 -1.70 -21.64 -0.98
N LYS A 130 -2.46 -22.49 -0.27
CA LYS A 130 -1.94 -23.46 0.72
C LYS A 130 -0.90 -24.40 0.12
N GLU A 131 -1.01 -24.71 -1.16
CA GLU A 131 -0.08 -25.55 -1.92
C GLU A 131 1.18 -24.80 -2.36
N GLY A 132 1.31 -23.51 -2.03
CA GLY A 132 2.41 -22.64 -2.42
C GLY A 132 2.28 -22.05 -3.82
N THR A 133 1.17 -22.29 -4.51
CA THR A 133 0.91 -21.72 -5.85
C THR A 133 0.60 -20.24 -5.76
N SER A 134 1.31 -19.41 -6.52
CA SER A 134 1.01 -17.98 -6.61
C SER A 134 -0.27 -17.73 -7.41
N ARG A 135 -1.11 -16.86 -6.87
CA ARG A 135 -2.35 -16.37 -7.47
C ARG A 135 -2.35 -14.86 -7.54
N SER A 136 -3.09 -14.33 -8.50
CA SER A 136 -3.29 -12.89 -8.66
C SER A 136 -4.69 -12.48 -8.24
N LEU A 137 -4.77 -11.34 -7.56
CA LEU A 137 -5.99 -10.66 -7.16
C LEU A 137 -6.03 -9.30 -7.86
N ALA A 138 -6.91 -9.16 -8.85
CA ALA A 138 -7.12 -7.89 -9.54
C ALA A 138 -7.99 -6.95 -8.71
N VAL A 139 -7.69 -5.64 -8.74
CA VAL A 139 -8.45 -4.63 -8.01
C VAL A 139 -9.20 -3.72 -8.97
N GLU A 140 -10.49 -3.53 -8.72
CA GLU A 140 -11.38 -2.65 -9.49
C GLU A 140 -12.02 -1.64 -8.54
N ILE A 141 -11.89 -0.35 -8.84
CA ILE A 141 -12.52 0.74 -8.08
C ILE A 141 -13.75 1.22 -8.84
N ASP A 142 -14.92 0.95 -8.28
CA ASP A 142 -16.21 1.23 -8.91
C ASP A 142 -17.04 2.22 -8.08
N ASN A 143 -17.56 3.25 -8.76
CA ASN A 143 -18.36 4.28 -8.13
C ASN A 143 -19.83 3.84 -8.12
N GLN A 144 -20.33 3.53 -6.92
CA GLN A 144 -21.71 3.17 -6.70
C GLN A 144 -22.32 4.04 -5.61
N ALA A 145 -22.87 5.18 -6.02
CA ALA A 145 -23.50 6.17 -5.14
C ALA A 145 -24.65 5.64 -4.26
N THR A 146 -25.21 4.47 -4.57
CA THR A 146 -26.30 3.81 -3.83
C THR A 146 -25.81 2.78 -2.82
N THR A 147 -24.61 2.24 -2.96
CA THR A 147 -24.08 1.14 -2.13
C THR A 147 -23.87 1.51 -0.66
N CYS A 148 -23.83 2.82 -0.40
CA CYS A 148 -23.54 3.42 0.88
C CYS A 148 -24.76 4.06 1.56
N LYS A 149 -25.93 4.00 0.91
CA LYS A 149 -27.21 4.43 1.50
C LYS A 149 -27.82 3.23 2.21
N GLY A 150 -27.38 2.99 3.43
CA GLY A 150 -28.11 2.16 4.41
C GLY A 150 -29.18 3.01 5.06
#